data_AF-U5SE01-F1
#
_entry.id   AF-U5SE01-F1
#
_cell.length_a   1.000
_cell.length_b   1.000
_cell.length_c   1.000
_cell.angle_alpha   90.00
_cell.angle_beta   90.00
_cell.angle_gamma   90.00
#
_symmetry.space_group_name_H-M   'P 1'
#
loop_
_entity.id
_entity.type
_entity.pdbx_description
1 polymer ?
#
loop_
_entity_poly.entity_id
_entity_poly.type
_entity_poly.pdbx_seq_one_letter_code
_entity_poly.pdbx_strand_id
1 'polypeptide(L)'
;MTIVKVLDVIREAFMVMITVAGPTLIIALVVGLIISIIQATTQLQEQTLSFVPKILAVIVSLIVFGNFMLNSLVGFTQKIFEMIAEL
;
A
#
# COMPACT_ATOMS: atom_id res chain seq x y z
N MET A 1 16.57 13.38 22.75
CA MET A 1 16.24 13.38 21.31
C MET A 1 16.37 14.81 20.77
N THR A 2 17.01 15.00 19.62
CA THR A 2 17.01 16.30 18.90
C THR A 2 15.86 16.32 17.89
N ILE A 3 15.37 17.51 17.53
CA ILE A 3 14.29 17.71 16.53
C ILE A 3 14.64 17.02 15.20
N VAL A 4 15.91 17.03 14.81
CA VAL A 4 16.42 16.39 13.59
C VAL A 4 16.13 14.88 13.59
N LYS A 5 16.38 14.18 14.70
CA LYS A 5 16.10 12.73 14.81
C LYS A 5 14.62 12.41 14.63
N VAL A 6 13.72 13.28 15.11
CA VAL A 6 12.27 13.08 14.94
C VAL A 6 11.86 13.24 13.48
N LEU A 7 12.41 14.23 12.78
CA LEU A 7 12.15 14.44 11.36
C LEU A 7 12.66 13.26 10.51
N ASP A 8 13.82 12.69 10.85
CA ASP A 8 14.37 11.52 10.17
C ASP A 8 13.46 10.29 10.32
N VAL A 9 12.97 10.03 11.54
CA VAL A 9 12.01 8.94 11.81
C VAL A 9 10.72 9.12 11.01
N ILE A 10 10.18 10.34 10.97
CA ILE A 10 8.96 10.64 10.20
C ILE A 10 9.21 10.39 8.70
N ARG A 11 10.35 10.85 8.16
CA ARG A 11 10.71 10.62 6.77
C ARG A 11 10.78 9.13 6.44
N GLU A 12 11.42 8.34 7.30
CA GLU A 12 11.52 6.90 7.09
C GLU A 12 10.15 6.22 7.18
N ALA A 13 9.29 6.63 8.12
CA ALA A 13 7.92 6.13 8.23
C ALA A 13 7.11 6.38 6.95
N PHE A 14 7.23 7.57 6.34
CA PHE A 14 6.59 7.86 5.06
C PHE A 14 7.12 6.98 3.92
N MET A 15 8.44 6.74 3.87
CA MET A 15 9.01 5.85 2.87
C MET A 15 8.52 4.42 3.01
N VAL A 16 8.41 3.91 4.24
CA VAL A 16 7.85 2.59 4.51
C VAL A 16 6.37 2.54 4.11
N MET A 17 5.59 3.58 4.43
CA MET A 17 4.19 3.69 4.02
C MET A 17 4.01 3.63 2.50
N ILE A 18 4.80 4.40 1.75
CA ILE A 18 4.77 4.39 0.27
C ILE A 18 5.18 3.01 -0.26
N THR A 19 6.19 2.39 0.33
CA THR A 19 6.69 1.07 -0.09
C THR A 19 5.64 -0.02 0.13
N VAL A 20 4.92 0.05 1.26
CA VAL A 20 3.89 -0.93 1.64
C VAL A 20 2.59 -0.70 0.87
N ALA A 21 2.10 0.55 0.79
CA ALA A 21 0.82 0.85 0.14
C ALA A 21 0.94 0.93 -1.38
N GLY A 22 2.10 1.33 -1.91
CA GLY A 22 2.33 1.64 -3.33
C GLY A 22 1.89 0.54 -4.29
N PRO A 23 2.39 -0.71 -4.15
CA PRO A 23 2.04 -1.79 -5.07
C PRO A 23 0.53 -2.05 -5.16
N THR A 24 -0.14 -2.11 -4.01
CA THR A 24 -1.58 -2.37 -3.93
C THR A 24 -2.39 -1.21 -4.51
N LEU A 25 -2.00 0.03 -4.25
CA LEU A 25 -2.68 1.21 -4.80
C LEU A 25 -2.54 1.28 -6.33
N ILE A 26 -1.35 0.98 -6.87
CA ILE A 26 -1.12 0.95 -8.32
C ILE A 26 -2.00 -0.12 -8.98
N ILE A 27 -2.08 -1.31 -8.39
CA ILE A 27 -2.93 -2.40 -8.91
C ILE A 27 -4.41 -2.02 -8.85
N ALA A 28 -4.86 -1.47 -7.72
CA ALA A 28 -6.24 -1.02 -7.56
C ALA A 28 -6.61 0.09 -8.57
N LEU A 29 -5.67 1.00 -8.86
CA LEU A 29 -5.83 2.06 -9.85
C LEU A 29 -5.95 1.49 -11.26
N VAL A 30 -5.03 0.62 -11.67
CA VAL A 30 -5.01 0.03 -13.02
C VAL A 30 -6.27 -0.79 -13.27
N VAL A 31 -6.64 -1.67 -12.33
CA VAL A 31 -7.86 -2.49 -12.46
C VAL A 31 -9.10 -1.61 -12.43
N GLY A 32 -9.15 -0.62 -11.53
CA GLY A 32 -10.25 0.34 -11.50
C GLY A 32 -10.43 1.07 -12.82
N LEU A 33 -9.33 1.53 -13.44
CA LEU A 33 -9.36 2.22 -14.72
C LEU A 33 -9.85 1.31 -15.85
N ILE A 34 -9.33 0.08 -15.95
CA ILE A 34 -9.74 -0.89 -16.97
C ILE A 34 -11.25 -1.16 -16.88
N ILE A 35 -11.76 -1.40 -15.67
CA ILE A 35 -13.18 -1.68 -15.47
C ILE A 35 -14.03 -0.44 -15.78
N SER A 36 -13.61 0.76 -15.38
CA SER A 36 -14.32 2.00 -15.73
C SER A 36 -14.43 2.22 -17.23
N ILE A 37 -13.40 1.88 -18.00
CA ILE A 37 -13.44 1.97 -19.47
C ILE A 37 -14.46 0.98 -20.04
N ILE A 38 -14.44 -0.28 -19.59
CA ILE A 38 -15.38 -1.31 -20.04
C ILE A 38 -16.82 -0.87 -19.73
N GLN A 39 -17.07 -0.39 -18.51
CA GLN A 39 -18.38 0.10 -18.09
C GLN A 39 -18.87 1.27 -18.95
N ALA A 40 -17.97 2.20 -19.29
CA ALA A 40 -18.30 3.32 -20.15
C ALA A 40 -18.63 2.89 -21.59
N THR A 41 -17.85 1.96 -22.17
CA THR A 41 -18.06 1.49 -23.55
C THR A 41 -19.30 0.62 -23.69
N THR A 42 -19.63 -0.22 -22.71
CA THR A 42 -20.83 -1.09 -22.77
C THR A 42 -22.09 -0.44 -22.20
N GLN A 43 -21.99 0.80 -21.69
CA GLN A 43 -23.08 1.51 -21.00
C GLN A 43 -23.64 0.75 -19.78
N LEU A 44 -22.87 -0.18 -19.20
CA LEU A 44 -23.26 -0.94 -18.01
C LEU A 44 -22.76 -0.19 -16.77
N GLN A 45 -23.66 0.51 -16.08
CA GLN A 45 -23.36 1.29 -14.88
C GLN A 45 -23.82 0.61 -13.59
N GLU A 46 -23.70 -0.73 -13.54
CA GLU A 46 -24.00 -1.50 -12.34
C GLU A 46 -22.86 -1.38 -11.32
N GLN A 47 -23.13 -0.79 -10.16
CA GLN A 47 -22.12 -0.51 -9.13
C GLN A 47 -21.42 -1.78 -8.60
N THR A 48 -22.10 -2.92 -8.61
CA THR A 48 -21.55 -4.20 -8.14
C THR A 48 -20.46 -4.76 -9.07
N LEU A 49 -20.57 -4.51 -10.39
CA LEU A 49 -19.62 -4.99 -11.39
C LEU A 49 -18.24 -4.33 -11.29
N SER A 50 -18.16 -3.10 -10.78
CA SER A 50 -16.85 -2.43 -10.56
C SER A 50 -16.18 -2.85 -9.25
N PHE A 51 -16.99 -3.30 -8.28
CA PHE A 51 -16.51 -3.58 -6.93
C PHE A 51 -15.80 -4.92 -6.82
N VAL A 52 -16.42 -5.99 -7.35
CA VAL A 52 -15.90 -7.37 -7.19
C VAL A 52 -14.52 -7.56 -7.83
N PRO A 53 -14.28 -7.19 -9.11
CA PRO A 53 -12.96 -7.38 -9.72
C PRO A 53 -11.87 -6.58 -9.01
N LYS A 54 -12.20 -5.38 -8.51
CA LYS A 54 -11.27 -4.52 -7.78
C LYS A 54 -10.84 -5.14 -6.44
N ILE A 55 -11.77 -5.71 -5.68
CA ILE A 55 -11.44 -6.43 -4.44
C ILE A 55 -10.53 -7.62 -4.71
N LEU A 56 -10.86 -8.42 -5.73
CA LEU A 56 -10.05 -9.59 -6.08
C LEU A 56 -8.62 -9.17 -6.43
N ALA A 57 -8.45 -8.09 -7.19
CA ALA A 57 -7.13 -7.56 -7.51
C ALA A 57 -6.35 -7.10 -6.27
N VAL A 58 -7.01 -6.44 -5.32
CA VAL A 58 -6.39 -6.04 -4.04
C VAL A 58 -5.98 -7.27 -3.23
N ILE A 59 -6.83 -8.29 -3.11
CA ILE A 59 -6.50 -9.51 -2.38
C ILE A 59 -5.31 -10.22 -3.01
N VAL A 60 -5.29 -10.37 -4.32
CA VAL A 60 -4.15 -10.97 -5.05
C VAL A 60 -2.88 -10.15 -4.83
N SER A 61 -2.96 -8.82 -4.89
CA SER A 61 -1.82 -7.94 -4.56
C SER A 61 -1.29 -8.20 -3.16
N LEU A 62 -2.16 -8.28 -2.16
CA LEU A 62 -1.76 -8.55 -0.77
C LEU A 62 -1.11 -9.93 -0.61
N ILE A 63 -1.56 -10.94 -1.34
CA ILE A 63 -0.95 -12.28 -1.30
C ILE A 63 0.44 -12.25 -1.94
N VAL A 64 0.57 -11.61 -3.12
CA VAL A 64 1.82 -11.57 -3.89
C VAL A 64 2.88 -10.69 -3.21
N PHE A 65 2.49 -9.49 -2.76
CA PHE A 65 3.39 -8.51 -2.15
C PHE A 65 3.43 -8.59 -0.62
N GLY A 66 2.62 -9.46 0.01
CA GLY A 66 2.48 -9.53 1.46
C GLY A 66 3.81 -9.77 2.18
N ASN A 67 4.62 -10.73 1.71
CA ASN A 67 5.94 -10.98 2.28
C ASN A 67 6.84 -9.73 2.22
N PHE A 68 6.85 -9.05 1.08
CA PHE A 68 7.64 -7.82 0.92
C PHE A 68 7.17 -6.71 1.87
N MET A 69 5.85 -6.47 1.93
CA MET A 69 5.23 -5.46 2.81
C MET A 69 5.54 -5.74 4.28
N LEU A 70 5.41 -7.00 4.71
CA LEU A 70 5.70 -7.41 6.09
C LEU A 70 7.17 -7.23 6.44
N ASN A 71 8.10 -7.61 5.55
CA ASN A 71 9.53 -7.39 5.80
C ASN A 71 9.87 -5.91 5.95
N SER A 72 9.27 -5.04 5.13
CA SER A 72 9.47 -3.58 5.27
C SER A 72 8.93 -3.04 6.60
N LEU A 73 7.75 -3.49 7.03
CA LEU A 73 7.16 -3.09 8.31
C LEU A 73 7.98 -3.59 9.50
N VAL A 74 8.32 -4.89 9.51
CA VAL A 74 9.11 -5.50 10.59
C VAL A 74 10.48 -4.85 10.68
N GLY A 75 11.15 -4.62 9.55
CA GLY A 75 12.46 -3.94 9.54
C GLY A 75 12.39 -2.53 10.10
N PHE A 76 11.36 -1.75 9.74
CA PHE A 76 11.15 -0.42 10.32
C PHE A 76 10.87 -0.50 11.82
N THR A 77 10.00 -1.42 12.24
CA THR A 77 9.68 -1.61 13.66
C THR A 77 10.92 -1.98 14.47
N GLN A 78 11.76 -2.89 13.98
CA GLN A 78 13.01 -3.27 14.63
C GLN A 78 13.94 -2.08 14.83
N LYS A 79 14.14 -1.24 13.79
CA LYS A 79 14.93 -0.01 13.91
C LYS A 79 14.41 0.93 15.00
N ILE A 80 13.08 1.10 15.09
CA ILE A 80 12.49 1.92 16.14
C ILE A 80 12.77 1.34 17.54
N PHE A 81 12.64 0.03 17.71
CA PHE A 81 12.97 -0.61 18.98
C PHE A 81 14.46 -0.51 19.34
N GLU A 82 15.37 -0.63 18.37
CA GLU A 82 16.81 -0.39 18.58
C GLU A 82 17.08 1.04 19.02
N MET A 83 16.46 2.03 18.35
CA MET A 83 16.57 3.44 18.73
C MET A 83 16.05 3.71 20.15
N ILE A 84 15.00 3.00 20.59
CA ILE A 84 14.47 3.09 21.96
C ILE A 84 15.42 2.45 22.98
N ALA A 85 16.07 1.34 22.63
CA ALA A 85 17.01 0.67 23.51
C ALA A 85 18.33 1.42 23.70
N GLU A 86 18.75 2.21 22.71
CA GLU A 86 19.94 3.07 22.77
C GLU A 86 19.71 4.41 23.49
N LEU A 87 18.46 4.73 23.85
CA LEU A 87 18.06 5.94 24.59
C LEU A 87 18.22 5.77 26.10
#